data_AF-A0A7W5SJ66-F1
#
_entry.id   AF-A0A7W5SJ66-F1
#
_cell.length_a   1.000
_cell.length_b   1.000
_cell.length_c   1.000
_cell.angle_alpha   90.00
_cell.angle_beta   90.00
_cell.angle_gamma   90.00
#
_symmetry.space_group_name_H-M   'P 1'
#
loop_
_entity.id
_entity.type
_entity.pdbx_description
1 polymer ?
#
loop_
_entity_poly.entity_id
_entity_poly.type
_entity_poly.pdbx_seq_one_letter_code
_entity_poly.pdbx_strand_id
1 'polypeptide(L)'
;MAKASMERLFEGADWDFATIQRIHDACEKIAIKELGLDVYPNQIEIITAEQMLDVYSSIGMPLFYKHWSFGKHFAHHEAFYRKGLRGLAYEIVINSSPCISYLMEENTATMQALVIAHAAFGHNHFFKNNYLFKLWTDAEGILDYLNFAKGYIARCEERYGHTAVERTLDAAHALMSHGVHRYAGKKTPDLRDEEKRERERREYDERIFNDLWRTVPVGKGRSEPDLDFERRRSLAGLPQENILYFLEKMAPRLKPWQREILRIVRHVAQYFYPQSQTKVMNEGTATYVHYRIMTRLHELGGIGDGDFLEFLKSHTNVVFQPSFNDPRFSGFNPYALGFAMMQDIERIVTKPKDEDRHWFPDIAGTGDAMAVLRDLWANYRDESFISQFLSPHLMRQMRMFHLTDDPEEEEGLRVAAIHDERGYRRIRRELARQYDVGWIDPHIEIVDVDLAGDRRLLVKHSVLNGGFLEDIDAKRVLQHLADLWSYDVLLQEVDGTGAVLREHLAHPRLSSLAA
;
A
#
# COMPACT_ATOMS: atom_id res chain seq x y z
N MET A 1 32.61 -32.30 6.84
CA MET A 1 31.86 -31.80 8.01
C MET A 1 30.54 -32.55 8.05
N ALA A 2 30.23 -33.27 9.12
CA ALA A 2 28.93 -33.91 9.26
C ALA A 2 27.86 -32.81 9.18
N LYS A 3 26.95 -32.89 8.19
CA LYS A 3 25.78 -32.01 8.11
C LYS A 3 25.08 -32.13 9.46
N ALA A 4 24.90 -31.03 10.19
CA ALA A 4 24.03 -31.04 11.36
C ALA A 4 22.66 -31.52 10.87
N SER A 5 22.24 -32.70 11.30
CA SER A 5 20.93 -33.25 10.94
C SER A 5 19.93 -32.76 11.99
N MET A 6 18.82 -32.21 11.50
CA MET A 6 17.65 -31.87 12.29
C MET A 6 16.77 -33.12 12.38
N GLU A 7 16.10 -33.31 13.52
CA GLU A 7 15.04 -34.31 13.62
C GLU A 7 13.86 -33.89 12.74
N ARG A 8 13.15 -34.87 12.17
CA ARG A 8 12.01 -34.60 11.30
C ARG A 8 10.92 -33.85 12.08
N LEU A 9 10.45 -32.73 11.53
CA LEU A 9 9.51 -31.82 12.22
C LEU A 9 8.09 -32.38 12.29
N PHE A 10 7.70 -33.13 11.26
CA PHE A 10 6.40 -33.77 11.09
C PHE A 10 6.45 -34.92 10.07
N GLU A 11 5.47 -35.81 10.15
CA GLU A 11 5.26 -36.91 9.21
C GLU A 11 3.83 -36.84 8.65
N GLY A 12 3.69 -36.79 7.32
CA GLY A 12 2.39 -36.67 6.67
C GLY A 12 1.88 -35.22 6.58
N ALA A 13 0.62 -35.08 6.21
CA ALA A 13 -0.02 -33.79 5.98
C ALA A 13 -0.68 -33.19 7.24
N ASP A 14 -0.96 -34.02 8.24
CA ASP A 14 -1.66 -33.59 9.46
C ASP A 14 -0.73 -32.80 10.39
N TRP A 15 -1.32 -31.91 11.18
CA TRP A 15 -0.61 -31.08 12.14
C TRP A 15 -1.42 -30.89 13.42
N ASP A 16 -0.72 -30.58 14.50
CA ASP A 16 -1.26 -30.12 15.78
C ASP A 16 -0.48 -28.88 16.25
N PHE A 17 -0.90 -28.27 17.37
CA PHE A 17 -0.23 -27.08 17.90
C PHE A 17 1.25 -27.33 18.25
N ALA A 18 1.60 -28.55 18.68
CA ALA A 18 3.00 -28.91 18.95
C ALA A 18 3.82 -28.96 17.66
N THR A 19 3.25 -29.46 16.57
CA THR A 19 3.85 -29.48 15.23
C THR A 19 4.08 -28.06 14.72
N ILE A 20 3.09 -27.18 14.85
CA ILE A 20 3.23 -25.76 14.49
C ILE A 20 4.36 -25.10 15.29
N GLN A 21 4.44 -25.36 16.60
CA GLN A 21 5.52 -24.81 17.43
C GLN A 21 6.90 -25.31 16.97
N ARG A 22 7.05 -26.62 16.70
CA ARG A 22 8.31 -27.18 16.17
C ARG A 22 8.71 -26.55 14.84
N ILE A 23 7.75 -26.37 13.94
CA ILE A 23 7.95 -25.71 12.65
C ILE A 23 8.41 -24.27 12.86
N HIS A 24 7.68 -23.51 13.70
CA HIS A 24 8.03 -22.13 14.03
C HIS A 24 9.46 -22.01 14.56
N ASP A 25 9.83 -22.82 15.56
CA ASP A 25 11.15 -22.75 16.20
C ASP A 25 12.29 -23.12 15.22
N ALA A 26 12.03 -24.09 14.33
CA ALA A 26 12.98 -24.46 13.29
C ALA A 26 13.15 -23.35 12.25
N CYS A 27 12.05 -22.74 11.79
CA CYS A 27 12.06 -21.58 10.90
C CYS A 27 12.76 -20.38 11.55
N GLU A 28 12.46 -20.07 12.82
CA GLU A 28 13.07 -18.98 13.58
C GLU A 28 14.58 -19.14 13.68
N LYS A 29 15.03 -20.36 13.99
CA LYS A 29 16.46 -20.66 14.08
C LYS A 29 17.18 -20.34 12.77
N ILE A 30 16.60 -20.70 11.62
CA ILE A 30 17.18 -20.41 10.30
C ILE A 30 17.08 -18.91 9.98
N ALA A 31 15.91 -18.32 10.17
CA ALA A 31 15.64 -16.91 9.93
C ALA A 31 16.60 -15.99 10.70
N ILE A 32 16.75 -16.20 12.00
CA ILE A 32 17.56 -15.33 12.84
C ILE A 32 19.05 -15.68 12.73
N LYS A 33 19.42 -16.96 12.81
CA LYS A 33 20.86 -17.35 12.92
C LYS A 33 21.56 -17.47 11.58
N GLU A 34 20.86 -17.87 10.51
CA GLU A 34 21.47 -18.05 9.19
C GLU A 34 21.19 -16.87 8.26
N LEU A 35 19.94 -16.38 8.24
CA LEU A 35 19.55 -15.24 7.39
C LEU A 35 19.75 -13.87 8.06
N GLY A 36 19.90 -13.82 9.40
CA GLY A 36 20.10 -12.58 10.13
C GLY A 36 18.88 -11.65 10.09
N LEU A 37 17.67 -12.21 10.04
CA LEU A 37 16.43 -11.44 10.03
C LEU A 37 16.15 -10.86 11.41
N ASP A 38 15.70 -9.61 11.44
CA ASP A 38 15.13 -8.95 12.62
C ASP A 38 13.61 -8.85 12.48
N VAL A 39 12.86 -9.44 13.41
CA VAL A 39 11.39 -9.58 13.35
C VAL A 39 10.72 -9.08 14.61
N TYR A 40 9.46 -8.67 14.54
CA TYR A 40 8.62 -8.48 15.72
C TYR A 40 8.28 -9.85 16.34
N PRO A 41 7.98 -9.91 17.65
CA PRO A 41 7.49 -11.15 18.25
C PRO A 41 6.29 -11.68 17.47
N ASN A 42 6.31 -12.97 17.12
CA ASN A 42 5.24 -13.59 16.34
C ASN A 42 4.08 -14.02 17.25
N GLN A 43 2.86 -13.75 16.79
CA GLN A 43 1.62 -14.31 17.31
C GLN A 43 0.94 -15.08 16.17
N ILE A 44 0.92 -16.40 16.26
CA ILE A 44 0.30 -17.27 15.26
C ILE A 44 -1.14 -17.56 15.69
N GLU A 45 -2.10 -17.25 14.83
CA GLU A 45 -3.52 -17.53 15.05
C GLU A 45 -4.04 -18.49 13.97
N ILE A 46 -4.71 -19.56 14.40
CA ILE A 46 -5.35 -20.53 13.50
C ILE A 46 -6.78 -20.10 13.25
N ILE A 47 -7.16 -19.99 11.98
CA ILE A 47 -8.49 -19.55 11.54
C ILE A 47 -9.06 -20.47 10.48
N THR A 48 -10.38 -20.51 10.39
CA THR A 48 -11.10 -21.24 9.34
C THR A 48 -11.02 -20.51 8.00
N ALA A 49 -11.28 -21.20 6.89
CA ALA A 49 -11.36 -20.55 5.58
C ALA A 49 -12.40 -19.41 5.51
N GLU A 50 -13.51 -19.51 6.25
CA GLU A 50 -14.54 -18.46 6.33
C GLU A 50 -14.02 -17.21 7.04
N GLN A 51 -13.35 -17.40 8.19
CA GLN A 51 -12.70 -16.31 8.92
C GLN A 51 -11.60 -15.66 8.08
N MET A 52 -10.83 -16.45 7.33
CA MET A 52 -9.80 -15.90 6.44
C MET A 52 -10.41 -15.01 5.35
N LEU A 53 -11.49 -15.45 4.72
CA LEU A 53 -12.20 -14.63 3.72
C LEU A 53 -12.76 -13.33 4.33
N ASP A 54 -13.30 -13.38 5.55
CA ASP A 54 -13.79 -12.20 6.27
C ASP A 54 -12.68 -11.18 6.54
N VAL A 55 -11.52 -11.66 7.03
CA VAL A 55 -10.35 -10.81 7.27
C VAL A 55 -9.81 -10.23 5.95
N TYR A 56 -9.75 -11.01 4.86
CA TYR A 56 -9.37 -10.53 3.52
C TYR A 56 -10.26 -9.41 3.02
N SER A 57 -11.57 -9.56 3.23
CA SER A 57 -12.54 -8.58 2.79
C SER A 57 -12.38 -7.22 3.49
N SER A 58 -11.89 -7.26 4.74
CA SER A 58 -11.63 -6.12 5.61
C SER A 58 -10.19 -5.58 5.47
N ILE A 59 -9.57 -5.72 4.29
CA ILE A 59 -8.20 -5.27 4.00
C ILE A 59 -7.16 -5.92 4.94
N GLY A 60 -7.37 -7.18 5.33
CA GLY A 60 -6.43 -7.91 6.18
C GLY A 60 -6.52 -7.57 7.67
N MET A 61 -7.55 -6.83 8.12
CA MET A 61 -7.71 -6.40 9.51
C MET A 61 -9.03 -6.91 10.13
N PRO A 62 -9.00 -7.84 11.10
CA PRO A 62 -10.21 -8.40 11.74
C PRO A 62 -10.99 -7.37 12.59
N LEU A 63 -10.31 -6.33 13.07
CA LEU A 63 -10.90 -5.26 13.88
C LEU A 63 -11.37 -4.07 13.06
N PHE A 64 -11.47 -4.20 11.74
CA PHE A 64 -11.94 -3.11 10.90
C PHE A 64 -13.44 -2.83 11.11
N TYR A 65 -13.86 -1.61 10.79
CA TYR A 65 -15.28 -1.25 10.79
C TYR A 65 -15.99 -1.84 9.57
N LYS A 66 -17.32 -1.95 9.63
CA LYS A 66 -18.11 -2.50 8.53
C LYS A 66 -18.27 -1.48 7.42
N HIS A 67 -18.14 -1.93 6.18
CA HIS A 67 -18.44 -1.16 4.98
C HIS A 67 -18.83 -2.11 3.85
N TRP A 68 -19.80 -1.71 3.00
CA TRP A 68 -20.31 -2.59 1.94
C TRP A 68 -19.26 -2.95 0.89
N SER A 69 -18.26 -2.07 0.65
CA SER A 69 -17.18 -2.35 -0.30
C SER A 69 -16.39 -3.60 0.10
N PHE A 70 -16.21 -3.83 1.41
CA PHE A 70 -15.59 -5.04 1.93
C PHE A 70 -16.42 -6.28 1.60
N GLY A 71 -17.74 -6.22 1.79
CA GLY A 71 -18.65 -7.29 1.36
C GLY A 71 -18.59 -7.58 -0.16
N LYS A 72 -18.40 -6.55 -0.99
CA LYS A 72 -18.18 -6.72 -2.43
C LYS A 72 -16.85 -7.43 -2.71
N HIS A 73 -15.78 -7.05 -2.00
CA HIS A 73 -14.50 -7.75 -2.09
C HIS A 73 -14.63 -9.21 -1.63
N PHE A 74 -15.31 -9.48 -0.51
CA PHE A 74 -15.61 -10.83 -0.02
C PHE A 74 -16.27 -11.68 -1.10
N ALA A 75 -17.40 -11.24 -1.65
CA ALA A 75 -18.16 -11.99 -2.65
C ALA A 75 -17.34 -12.26 -3.91
N HIS A 76 -16.50 -11.30 -4.32
CA HIS A 76 -15.56 -11.50 -5.41
C HIS A 76 -14.51 -12.57 -5.07
N HIS A 77 -13.82 -12.45 -3.94
CA HIS A 77 -12.79 -13.40 -3.54
C HIS A 77 -13.33 -14.82 -3.31
N GLU A 78 -14.46 -14.95 -2.62
CA GLU A 78 -15.17 -16.22 -2.42
C GLU A 78 -15.52 -16.89 -3.76
N ALA A 79 -16.03 -16.12 -4.73
CA ALA A 79 -16.41 -16.65 -6.04
C ALA A 79 -15.20 -17.17 -6.85
N PHE A 80 -14.06 -16.47 -6.80
CA PHE A 80 -12.82 -16.93 -7.44
C PHE A 80 -12.24 -18.16 -6.76
N TYR A 81 -12.33 -18.24 -5.43
CA TYR A 81 -11.88 -19.39 -4.64
C TYR A 81 -12.74 -20.63 -4.92
N ARG A 82 -14.08 -20.54 -4.81
CA ARG A 82 -14.98 -21.67 -5.08
C ARG A 82 -14.85 -22.24 -6.49
N LYS A 83 -14.48 -21.40 -7.46
CA LYS A 83 -14.25 -21.81 -8.85
C LYS A 83 -12.85 -22.39 -9.10
N GLY A 84 -11.98 -22.45 -8.10
CA GLY A 84 -10.59 -22.91 -8.24
C GLY A 84 -9.73 -22.03 -9.15
N LEU A 85 -10.19 -20.81 -9.46
CA LEU A 85 -9.53 -19.87 -10.38
C LEU A 85 -8.42 -19.07 -9.67
N ARG A 86 -8.47 -19.00 -8.34
CA ARG A 86 -7.39 -18.53 -7.47
C ARG A 86 -7.26 -19.50 -6.30
N GLY A 87 -6.03 -19.90 -5.96
CA GLY A 87 -5.77 -20.45 -4.64
C GLY A 87 -6.07 -19.38 -3.59
N LEU A 88 -6.59 -19.76 -2.41
CA LEU A 88 -6.57 -18.87 -1.26
C LEU A 88 -5.11 -18.45 -1.05
N ALA A 89 -4.90 -17.16 -0.80
CA ALA A 89 -3.62 -16.72 -0.28
C ALA A 89 -3.46 -17.37 1.09
N TYR A 90 -2.35 -18.09 1.25
CA TYR A 90 -2.17 -19.06 2.34
C TYR A 90 -2.03 -18.42 3.72
N GLU A 91 -1.96 -17.09 3.77
CA GLU A 91 -1.61 -16.30 4.94
C GLU A 91 -2.32 -14.94 4.94
N ILE A 92 -2.48 -14.37 6.13
CA ILE A 92 -2.67 -12.93 6.33
C ILE A 92 -1.74 -12.51 7.46
N VAL A 93 -0.99 -11.44 7.23
CA VAL A 93 -0.10 -10.85 8.23
C VAL A 93 -0.54 -9.44 8.58
N ILE A 94 -0.69 -9.17 9.88
CA ILE A 94 -0.90 -7.83 10.41
C ILE A 94 0.44 -7.30 10.89
N ASN A 95 0.86 -6.16 10.33
CA ASN A 95 2.03 -5.44 10.80
C ASN A 95 1.72 -4.73 12.12
N SER A 96 1.82 -5.49 13.21
CA SER A 96 1.71 -5.05 14.60
C SER A 96 2.87 -5.61 15.44
N SER A 97 2.99 -5.18 16.69
CA SER A 97 3.92 -5.75 17.67
C SER A 97 3.12 -6.24 18.90
N PRO A 98 2.87 -7.55 19.06
CA PRO A 98 3.37 -8.67 18.24
C PRO A 98 2.78 -8.70 16.81
N CYS A 99 3.53 -9.27 15.87
CA CYS A 99 3.10 -9.47 14.49
C CYS A 99 2.15 -10.66 14.43
N ILE A 100 0.92 -10.42 13.99
CA ILE A 100 -0.11 -11.47 13.94
C ILE A 100 -0.07 -12.15 12.58
N SER A 101 0.15 -13.46 12.56
CA SER A 101 0.14 -14.29 11.35
C SER A 101 -1.00 -15.28 11.42
N TYR A 102 -1.93 -15.17 10.47
CA TYR A 102 -3.07 -16.06 10.35
C TYR A 102 -2.75 -17.28 9.49
N LEU A 103 -2.98 -18.46 10.05
CA LEU A 103 -2.80 -19.75 9.39
C LEU A 103 -4.17 -20.42 9.20
N MET A 104 -4.42 -20.94 8.01
CA MET A 104 -5.64 -21.71 7.76
C MET A 104 -5.58 -23.09 8.42
N GLU A 105 -6.69 -23.54 9.01
CA GLU A 105 -6.75 -24.88 9.58
C GLU A 105 -6.69 -25.99 8.51
N GLU A 106 -7.15 -25.71 7.30
CA GLU A 106 -7.21 -26.69 6.21
C GLU A 106 -5.86 -26.89 5.50
N ASN A 107 -4.83 -26.12 5.86
CA ASN A 107 -3.48 -26.27 5.33
C ASN A 107 -2.84 -27.58 5.82
N THR A 108 -2.05 -28.21 4.95
CA THR A 108 -1.16 -29.31 5.33
C THR A 108 -0.01 -28.80 6.22
N ALA A 109 0.67 -29.67 6.96
CA ALA A 109 1.85 -29.31 7.75
C ALA A 109 2.94 -28.63 6.90
N THR A 110 3.15 -29.08 5.65
CA THR A 110 4.04 -28.44 4.69
C THR A 110 3.60 -27.01 4.38
N MET A 111 2.31 -26.81 4.14
CA MET A 111 1.75 -25.48 3.86
C MET A 111 1.81 -24.57 5.08
N GLN A 112 1.62 -25.09 6.30
CA GLN A 112 1.87 -24.33 7.52
C GLN A 112 3.33 -23.89 7.61
N ALA A 113 4.28 -24.78 7.32
CA ALA A 113 5.71 -24.42 7.29
C ALA A 113 6.04 -23.34 6.26
N LEU A 114 5.47 -23.43 5.06
CA LEU A 114 5.61 -22.41 4.03
C LEU A 114 5.06 -21.06 4.49
N VAL A 115 3.85 -21.04 5.05
CA VAL A 115 3.17 -19.83 5.54
C VAL A 115 3.95 -19.18 6.68
N ILE A 116 4.39 -19.97 7.66
CA ILE A 116 5.22 -19.47 8.77
C ILE A 116 6.52 -18.86 8.24
N ALA A 117 7.20 -19.54 7.33
CA ALA A 117 8.42 -19.01 6.72
C ALA A 117 8.19 -17.70 5.94
N HIS A 118 7.04 -17.59 5.26
CA HIS A 118 6.68 -16.43 4.44
C HIS A 118 6.19 -15.23 5.27
N ALA A 119 5.15 -15.41 6.06
CA ALA A 119 4.47 -14.36 6.80
C ALA A 119 5.22 -14.00 8.10
N ALA A 120 5.44 -14.99 8.96
CA ALA A 120 5.99 -14.78 10.30
C ALA A 120 7.47 -14.36 10.31
N PHE A 121 8.20 -14.64 9.24
CA PHE A 121 9.61 -14.24 9.09
C PHE A 121 9.87 -13.30 7.92
N GLY A 122 9.35 -13.61 6.73
CA GLY A 122 9.56 -12.80 5.53
C GLY A 122 8.92 -11.41 5.59
N HIS A 123 7.59 -11.37 5.61
CA HIS A 123 6.84 -10.10 5.72
C HIS A 123 7.13 -9.37 7.03
N ASN A 124 7.13 -10.10 8.15
CA ASN A 124 7.45 -9.53 9.46
C ASN A 124 8.80 -8.79 9.45
N HIS A 125 9.86 -9.42 8.91
CA HIS A 125 11.16 -8.75 8.77
C HIS A 125 11.07 -7.49 7.90
N PHE A 126 10.40 -7.58 6.75
CA PHE A 126 10.28 -6.46 5.82
C PHE A 126 9.56 -5.26 6.47
N PHE A 127 8.41 -5.51 7.08
CA PHE A 127 7.61 -4.47 7.74
C PHE A 127 8.32 -3.83 8.93
N LYS A 128 9.03 -4.62 9.74
CA LYS A 128 9.81 -4.09 10.87
C LYS A 128 10.94 -3.17 10.44
N ASN A 129 11.57 -3.46 9.30
CA ASN A 129 12.87 -2.88 8.97
C ASN A 129 12.85 -1.80 7.90
N ASN A 130 11.93 -1.88 6.93
CA ASN A 130 11.86 -0.94 5.84
C ASN A 130 11.55 0.49 6.34
N TYR A 131 12.29 1.46 5.81
CA TYR A 131 12.23 2.85 6.27
C TYR A 131 10.82 3.44 6.13
N LEU A 132 10.07 3.12 5.07
CA LEU A 132 8.71 3.63 4.89
C LEU A 132 7.78 3.16 6.00
N PHE A 133 7.84 1.89 6.39
CA PHE A 133 7.02 1.38 7.50
C PHE A 133 7.39 2.03 8.82
N LYS A 134 8.68 2.21 9.11
CA LYS A 134 9.14 2.95 10.30
C LYS A 134 8.69 4.42 10.33
N LEU A 135 8.52 5.04 9.15
CA LEU A 135 8.12 6.43 9.02
C LEU A 135 6.61 6.64 9.10
N TRP A 136 5.82 5.69 8.61
CA TRP A 136 4.39 5.88 8.36
C TRP A 136 3.45 4.98 9.19
N THR A 137 3.99 3.95 9.84
CA THR A 137 3.19 3.00 10.64
C THR A 137 3.59 3.03 12.10
N ASP A 138 2.61 2.77 12.97
CA ASP A 138 2.82 2.52 14.40
C ASP A 138 2.32 1.10 14.71
N ALA A 139 3.25 0.15 14.69
CA ALA A 139 2.95 -1.27 14.91
C ALA A 139 2.45 -1.56 16.33
N GLU A 140 2.78 -0.73 17.33
CA GLU A 140 2.34 -0.94 18.72
C GLU A 140 0.94 -0.37 18.97
N GLY A 141 0.58 0.74 18.30
CA GLY A 141 -0.69 1.43 18.48
C GLY A 141 -1.82 1.00 17.53
N ILE A 142 -1.51 0.35 16.40
CA ILE A 142 -2.52 0.09 15.34
C ILE A 142 -3.71 -0.75 15.83
N LEU A 143 -3.49 -1.79 16.63
CA LEU A 143 -4.58 -2.68 17.08
C LEU A 143 -5.57 -1.94 17.99
N ASP A 144 -5.07 -1.13 18.93
CA ASP A 144 -5.89 -0.28 19.80
C ASP A 144 -6.68 0.74 18.97
N TYR A 145 -6.02 1.34 17.97
CA TYR A 145 -6.63 2.32 17.07
C TYR A 145 -7.78 1.73 16.25
N LEU A 146 -7.59 0.54 15.67
CA LEU A 146 -8.63 -0.14 14.91
C LEU A 146 -9.84 -0.49 15.78
N ASN A 147 -9.59 -0.97 17.01
CA ASN A 147 -10.66 -1.25 17.96
C ASN A 147 -11.44 0.02 18.34
N PHE A 148 -10.73 1.14 18.56
CA PHE A 148 -11.35 2.45 18.74
C PHE A 148 -12.22 2.85 17.54
N ALA A 149 -11.67 2.76 16.32
CA ALA A 149 -12.34 3.14 15.08
C ALA A 149 -13.64 2.35 14.88
N LYS A 150 -13.58 1.02 15.03
CA LYS A 150 -14.73 0.12 14.98
C LYS A 150 -15.80 0.49 16.00
N GLY A 151 -15.40 0.70 17.26
CA GLY A 151 -16.32 1.10 18.32
C GLY A 151 -16.92 2.50 18.09
N TYR A 152 -16.15 3.43 17.52
CA TYR A 152 -16.60 4.78 17.21
C TYR A 152 -17.67 4.78 16.12
N ILE A 153 -17.43 4.05 15.03
CA ILE A 153 -18.37 3.96 13.92
C ILE A 153 -19.67 3.29 14.36
N ALA A 154 -19.60 2.19 15.13
CA ALA A 154 -20.79 1.53 15.67
C ALA A 154 -21.64 2.47 16.54
N ARG A 155 -21.02 3.28 17.41
CA ARG A 155 -21.74 4.31 18.20
C ARG A 155 -22.34 5.41 17.34
N CYS A 156 -21.68 5.77 16.24
CA CYS A 156 -22.23 6.74 15.30
C CYS A 156 -23.44 6.18 14.55
N GLU A 157 -23.41 4.90 14.16
CA GLU A 157 -24.54 4.22 13.51
C GLU A 157 -25.76 4.18 14.43
N GLU A 158 -25.56 3.86 15.72
CA GLU A 158 -26.63 3.85 16.72
C GLU A 158 -27.23 5.26 16.94
N ARG A 159 -26.38 6.29 16.98
CA ARG A 159 -26.81 7.66 17.32
C ARG A 159 -27.35 8.47 16.14
N TYR A 160 -26.76 8.32 14.97
CA TYR A 160 -27.02 9.15 13.78
C TYR A 160 -27.68 8.36 12.64
N GLY A 161 -27.84 7.05 12.79
CA GLY A 161 -28.44 6.16 11.81
C GLY A 161 -27.44 5.66 10.75
N HIS A 162 -27.66 4.43 10.29
CA HIS A 162 -26.79 3.74 9.34
C HIS A 162 -26.57 4.54 8.05
N THR A 163 -27.64 5.03 7.41
CA THR A 163 -27.56 5.72 6.11
C THR A 163 -26.68 6.98 6.16
N ALA A 164 -26.70 7.73 7.27
CA ALA A 164 -25.91 8.95 7.39
C ALA A 164 -24.41 8.64 7.56
N VAL A 165 -24.10 7.63 8.37
CA VAL A 165 -22.73 7.17 8.61
C VAL A 165 -22.15 6.55 7.36
N GLU A 166 -22.89 5.65 6.70
CA GLU A 166 -22.51 5.00 5.45
C GLU A 166 -22.20 6.01 4.35
N ARG A 167 -23.04 7.03 4.14
CA ARG A 167 -22.76 8.10 3.16
C ARG A 167 -21.47 8.86 3.43
N THR A 168 -21.16 9.09 4.71
CA THR A 168 -19.93 9.79 5.11
C THR A 168 -18.72 8.88 4.90
N LEU A 169 -18.84 7.59 5.24
CA LEU A 169 -17.81 6.58 4.99
C LEU A 169 -17.55 6.37 3.51
N ASP A 170 -18.60 6.25 2.69
CA ASP A 170 -18.52 6.14 1.22
C ASP A 170 -17.69 7.28 0.64
N ALA A 171 -18.02 8.52 1.04
CA ALA A 171 -17.33 9.70 0.55
C ALA A 171 -15.87 9.76 1.01
N ALA A 172 -15.60 9.36 2.26
CA ALA A 172 -14.24 9.30 2.78
C ALA A 172 -13.42 8.19 2.09
N HIS A 173 -14.00 7.01 1.85
CA HIS A 173 -13.36 5.91 1.14
C HIS A 173 -13.07 6.24 -0.33
N ALA A 174 -13.97 6.98 -0.99
CA ALA A 174 -13.75 7.45 -2.36
C ALA A 174 -12.54 8.40 -2.48
N LEU A 175 -12.17 9.09 -1.40
CA LEU A 175 -11.05 10.03 -1.33
C LEU A 175 -9.84 9.47 -0.55
N MET A 176 -9.85 8.18 -0.20
CA MET A 176 -8.87 7.57 0.70
C MET A 176 -7.42 7.67 0.18
N SER A 177 -7.21 7.50 -1.14
CA SER A 177 -5.89 7.63 -1.79
C SER A 177 -5.32 9.05 -1.74
N HIS A 178 -6.16 10.05 -1.51
CA HIS A 178 -5.81 11.46 -1.31
C HIS A 178 -5.89 11.86 0.17
N GLY A 179 -5.82 10.89 1.08
CA GLY A 179 -5.77 11.07 2.54
C GLY A 179 -4.35 11.14 3.13
N VAL A 180 -3.30 11.11 2.31
CA VAL A 180 -1.91 11.02 2.77
C VAL A 180 -1.12 12.25 2.35
N HIS A 181 -0.29 12.80 3.23
CA HIS A 181 0.60 13.88 2.88
C HIS A 181 1.85 13.34 2.18
N ARG A 182 1.93 13.41 0.85
CA ARG A 182 3.06 12.82 0.10
C ARG A 182 4.37 13.61 0.28
N TYR A 183 4.24 14.93 0.51
CA TYR A 183 5.38 15.85 0.64
C TYR A 183 5.57 16.47 2.02
N ALA A 184 4.74 16.14 3.02
CA ALA A 184 4.92 16.69 4.36
C ALA A 184 6.16 16.08 5.02
N GLY A 185 7.08 16.94 5.45
CA GLY A 185 8.33 16.54 6.08
C GLY A 185 8.14 15.61 7.29
N LYS A 186 9.14 14.75 7.47
CA LYS A 186 9.37 13.76 8.55
C LYS A 186 8.66 14.10 9.87
N LYS A 187 7.46 13.57 10.07
CA LYS A 187 6.91 13.34 11.42
C LYS A 187 6.49 11.89 11.49
N THR A 188 7.15 11.12 12.35
CA THR A 188 6.70 9.78 12.73
C THR A 188 5.33 9.91 13.38
N PRO A 189 4.29 9.25 12.86
CA PRO A 189 2.97 9.24 13.49
C PRO A 189 3.09 8.53 14.83
N ASP A 190 2.74 9.22 15.91
CA ASP A 190 2.50 8.62 17.21
C ASP A 190 0.99 8.66 17.41
N LEU A 191 0.32 7.54 17.14
CA LEU A 191 -1.14 7.46 17.14
C LEU A 191 -1.72 7.72 18.55
N ARG A 192 -0.99 7.31 19.61
CA ARG A 192 -1.41 7.46 21.01
C ARG A 192 -1.30 8.90 21.50
N ASP A 193 -0.24 9.61 21.10
CA ASP A 193 -0.08 11.02 21.45
C ASP A 193 -0.87 11.98 20.56
N GLU A 194 -1.09 11.65 19.28
CA GLU A 194 -1.96 12.45 18.40
C GLU A 194 -3.41 12.46 18.91
N GLU A 195 -3.95 11.32 19.37
CA GLU A 195 -5.31 11.26 19.90
C GLU A 195 -5.51 12.14 21.14
N LYS A 196 -4.54 12.12 22.08
CA LYS A 196 -4.58 12.95 23.29
C LYS A 196 -4.41 14.44 22.97
N ARG A 197 -3.38 14.80 22.19
CA ARG A 197 -3.09 16.20 21.85
C ARG A 197 -4.18 16.83 21.00
N GLU A 198 -4.85 16.08 20.13
CA GLU A 198 -5.95 16.60 19.33
C GLU A 198 -7.27 16.74 20.10
N ARG A 199 -7.55 15.85 21.06
CA ARG A 199 -8.71 15.99 21.95
C ARG A 199 -8.62 17.29 22.76
N GLU A 200 -7.41 17.69 23.14
CA GLU A 200 -7.11 18.97 23.80
C GLU A 200 -7.12 20.16 22.83
N ARG A 201 -6.70 19.98 21.56
CA ARG A 201 -6.76 21.03 20.52
C ARG A 201 -8.15 21.30 19.97
N ARG A 202 -9.09 20.34 20.01
CA ARG A 202 -10.49 20.53 19.56
C ARG A 202 -11.16 21.72 20.24
N GLU A 203 -10.87 21.96 21.52
CA GLU A 203 -11.41 23.09 22.28
C GLU A 203 -10.76 24.45 21.90
N TYR A 204 -9.60 24.40 21.25
CA TYR A 204 -8.84 25.58 20.79
C TYR A 204 -9.12 25.89 19.31
N ASP A 205 -9.18 24.88 18.44
CA ASP A 205 -9.42 25.03 16.99
C ASP A 205 -10.87 25.46 16.69
N GLU A 206 -11.84 25.09 17.53
CA GLU A 206 -13.21 25.66 17.49
C GLU A 206 -13.20 27.19 17.66
N ARG A 207 -12.15 27.79 18.25
CA ARG A 207 -11.99 29.24 18.36
C ARG A 207 -11.35 29.87 17.11
N ILE A 208 -10.39 29.18 16.47
CA ILE A 208 -9.74 29.66 15.23
C ILE A 208 -10.67 29.57 14.01
N PHE A 209 -11.53 28.54 13.94
CA PHE A 209 -12.58 28.44 12.91
C PHE A 209 -13.50 29.68 12.91
N ASN A 210 -13.72 30.30 14.06
CA ASN A 210 -14.57 31.49 14.16
C ASN A 210 -13.91 32.75 13.58
N ASP A 211 -12.57 32.88 13.59
CA ASP A 211 -11.86 34.05 13.07
C ASP A 211 -11.65 34.04 11.55
N LEU A 212 -11.44 32.87 10.93
CA LEU A 212 -11.35 32.73 9.46
C LEU A 212 -12.70 32.95 8.75
N TRP A 213 -13.81 32.70 9.44
CA TRP A 213 -15.17 32.85 8.90
C TRP A 213 -15.91 34.09 9.45
N ARG A 214 -15.33 34.85 10.39
CA ARG A 214 -15.82 36.17 10.84
C ARG A 214 -15.27 37.28 9.95
N THR A 215 -15.78 37.37 8.73
CA THR A 215 -15.79 38.67 8.05
C THR A 215 -17.15 38.87 7.40
N VAL A 216 -18.05 39.51 8.15
CA VAL A 216 -19.05 40.38 7.52
C VAL A 216 -18.25 41.61 7.06
N PRO A 217 -18.17 41.94 5.76
CA PRO A 217 -17.47 43.15 5.34
C PRO A 217 -18.26 44.36 5.82
N VAL A 218 -17.82 44.99 6.91
CA VAL A 218 -18.31 46.31 7.29
C VAL A 218 -17.38 47.35 6.69
N GLY A 219 -17.73 47.83 5.50
CA GLY A 219 -17.24 49.11 4.99
C GLY A 219 -16.25 49.03 3.83
N LYS A 220 -16.53 49.82 2.80
CA LYS A 220 -15.63 50.15 1.69
C LYS A 220 -14.37 50.82 2.23
N GLY A 221 -13.25 50.10 2.26
CA GLY A 221 -11.91 50.63 2.46
C GLY A 221 -10.96 49.96 1.47
N ARG A 222 -10.37 50.75 0.56
CA ARG A 222 -9.30 50.29 -0.33
C ARG A 222 -8.10 49.88 0.52
N SER A 223 -7.74 48.60 0.49
CA SER A 223 -6.44 48.08 0.94
C SER A 223 -6.10 46.83 0.13
N GLU A 224 -4.82 46.64 -0.15
CA GLU A 224 -4.21 45.80 -1.18
C GLU A 224 -4.73 44.33 -1.20
N PRO A 225 -5.36 43.84 -2.29
CA PRO A 225 -5.99 42.52 -2.34
C PRO A 225 -5.00 41.33 -2.26
N ASP A 226 -3.79 41.47 -2.79
CA ASP A 226 -2.89 40.33 -3.01
C ASP A 226 -2.20 39.85 -1.71
N LEU A 227 -1.85 40.77 -0.80
CA LEU A 227 -1.16 40.45 0.47
C LEU A 227 -2.07 39.76 1.49
N ASP A 228 -3.38 40.05 1.47
CA ASP A 228 -4.38 39.42 2.33
C ASP A 228 -4.76 38.04 1.78
N PHE A 229 -4.80 37.89 0.45
CA PHE A 229 -5.10 36.62 -0.22
C PHE A 229 -3.98 35.57 -0.06
N GLU A 230 -2.71 35.94 -0.27
CA GLU A 230 -1.58 35.02 -0.04
C GLU A 230 -1.45 34.62 1.43
N ARG A 231 -1.68 35.57 2.36
CA ARG A 231 -1.68 35.29 3.80
C ARG A 231 -2.80 34.34 4.20
N ARG A 232 -3.99 34.46 3.60
CA ARG A 232 -5.12 33.53 3.82
C ARG A 232 -4.86 32.14 3.23
N ARG A 233 -4.28 32.04 2.04
CA ARG A 233 -3.86 30.74 1.45
C ARG A 233 -2.79 30.06 2.29
N SER A 234 -1.83 30.82 2.79
CA SER A 234 -0.83 30.35 3.75
C SER A 234 -1.47 29.85 5.06
N LEU A 235 -2.43 30.58 5.63
CA LEU A 235 -3.16 30.16 6.83
C LEU A 235 -4.01 28.90 6.61
N ALA A 236 -4.56 28.72 5.41
CA ALA A 236 -5.32 27.53 5.02
C ALA A 236 -4.43 26.33 4.62
N GLY A 237 -3.11 26.52 4.54
CA GLY A 237 -2.15 25.48 4.16
C GLY A 237 -2.26 25.04 2.69
N LEU A 238 -2.61 25.96 1.79
CA LEU A 238 -2.76 25.69 0.35
C LEU A 238 -1.43 25.95 -0.42
N PRO A 239 -1.15 25.20 -1.49
CA PRO A 239 -1.92 24.07 -2.02
C PRO A 239 -1.84 22.84 -1.10
N GLN A 240 -2.89 22.03 -1.13
CA GLN A 240 -3.02 20.88 -0.23
C GLN A 240 -3.43 19.60 -0.98
N GLU A 241 -2.55 18.61 -0.97
CA GLU A 241 -2.79 17.28 -1.54
C GLU A 241 -3.63 16.37 -0.64
N ASN A 242 -3.52 16.55 0.68
CA ASN A 242 -4.30 15.74 1.62
C ASN A 242 -5.71 16.31 1.73
N ILE A 243 -6.56 15.89 0.79
CA ILE A 243 -7.95 16.34 0.66
C ILE A 243 -8.73 16.00 1.93
N LEU A 244 -8.58 14.77 2.46
CA LEU A 244 -9.28 14.37 3.69
C LEU A 244 -8.86 15.22 4.90
N TYR A 245 -7.58 15.53 5.06
CA TYR A 245 -7.10 16.43 6.11
C TYR A 245 -7.68 17.84 5.95
N PHE A 246 -7.67 18.37 4.73
CA PHE A 246 -8.24 19.68 4.46
C PHE A 246 -9.72 19.74 4.84
N LEU A 247 -10.51 18.75 4.41
CA LEU A 247 -11.92 18.66 4.76
C LEU A 247 -12.12 18.50 6.28
N GLU A 248 -11.33 17.64 6.93
CA GLU A 248 -11.38 17.43 8.38
C GLU A 248 -11.23 18.74 9.16
N LYS A 249 -10.32 19.63 8.74
CA LYS A 249 -10.04 20.90 9.44
C LYS A 249 -10.91 22.05 8.94
N MET A 250 -11.08 22.20 7.63
CA MET A 250 -11.62 23.41 6.99
C MET A 250 -13.07 23.29 6.51
N ALA A 251 -13.64 22.08 6.40
CA ALA A 251 -14.99 21.93 5.86
C ALA A 251 -16.02 22.68 6.72
N PRO A 252 -16.85 23.57 6.14
CA PRO A 252 -17.67 24.50 6.90
C PRO A 252 -18.86 23.86 7.62
N ARG A 253 -19.42 22.78 7.06
CA ARG A 253 -20.68 22.18 7.54
C ARG A 253 -20.53 20.75 8.08
N LEU A 254 -19.31 20.21 8.14
CA LEU A 254 -19.09 18.87 8.72
C LEU A 254 -19.31 18.88 10.23
N LYS A 255 -20.22 17.99 10.67
CA LYS A 255 -20.49 17.74 12.09
C LYS A 255 -19.25 17.10 12.74
N PRO A 256 -19.04 17.26 14.08
CA PRO A 256 -17.88 16.69 14.75
C PRO A 256 -17.67 15.19 14.52
N TRP A 257 -18.76 14.42 14.45
CA TRP A 257 -18.68 12.98 14.20
C TRP A 257 -18.26 12.62 12.77
N GLN A 258 -18.62 13.44 11.79
CA GLN A 258 -18.20 13.24 10.39
C GLN A 258 -16.70 13.52 10.25
N ARG A 259 -16.20 14.57 10.91
CA ARG A 259 -14.76 14.88 10.94
C ARG A 259 -13.95 13.73 11.55
N GLU A 260 -14.46 13.11 12.62
CA GLU A 260 -13.82 11.93 13.20
C GLU A 260 -13.79 10.75 12.22
N ILE A 261 -14.87 10.50 11.48
CA ILE A 261 -14.86 9.45 10.45
C ILE A 261 -13.80 9.73 9.38
N LEU A 262 -13.74 10.96 8.87
CA LEU A 262 -12.72 11.36 7.88
C LEU A 262 -11.31 11.14 8.43
N ARG A 263 -11.09 11.48 9.71
CA ARG A 263 -9.83 11.23 10.41
C ARG A 263 -9.52 9.74 10.49
N ILE A 264 -10.49 8.89 10.85
CA ILE A 264 -10.33 7.42 10.87
C ILE A 264 -9.88 6.90 9.51
N VAL A 265 -10.61 7.23 8.43
CA VAL A 265 -10.26 6.78 7.08
C VAL A 265 -8.87 7.30 6.67
N ARG A 266 -8.53 8.53 7.05
CA ARG A 266 -7.23 9.15 6.80
C ARG A 266 -6.07 8.40 7.46
N HIS A 267 -6.18 8.06 8.75
CA HIS A 267 -5.14 7.30 9.45
C HIS A 267 -5.00 5.88 8.90
N VAL A 268 -6.11 5.23 8.52
CA VAL A 268 -6.06 3.93 7.84
C VAL A 268 -5.33 4.05 6.50
N ALA A 269 -5.67 5.05 5.69
CA ALA A 269 -4.99 5.30 4.41
C ALA A 269 -3.49 5.48 4.58
N GLN A 270 -3.09 6.23 5.60
CA GLN A 270 -1.70 6.47 5.94
C GLN A 270 -0.96 5.19 6.36
N TYR A 271 -1.61 4.32 7.14
CA TYR A 271 -1.03 3.03 7.55
C TYR A 271 -0.72 2.12 6.35
N PHE A 272 -1.61 2.09 5.34
CA PHE A 272 -1.41 1.26 4.14
C PHE A 272 -0.55 1.92 3.06
N TYR A 273 -0.17 3.19 3.22
CA TYR A 273 0.60 3.93 2.22
C TYR A 273 1.99 3.34 1.90
N PRO A 274 2.74 2.77 2.86
CA PRO A 274 3.98 2.06 2.53
C PRO A 274 3.74 0.82 1.66
N GLN A 275 2.68 0.04 1.93
CA GLN A 275 2.42 -1.22 1.23
C GLN A 275 2.19 -1.02 -0.27
N SER A 276 1.58 0.09 -0.69
CA SER A 276 1.39 0.41 -2.11
C SER A 276 2.70 0.76 -2.84
N GLN A 277 3.74 1.18 -2.11
CA GLN A 277 5.05 1.57 -2.64
C GLN A 277 6.09 0.45 -2.63
N THR A 278 5.82 -0.63 -1.89
CA THR A 278 6.80 -1.69 -1.62
C THR A 278 6.25 -3.07 -1.93
N LYS A 279 5.28 -3.19 -2.84
CA LYS A 279 4.62 -4.47 -3.13
C LYS A 279 5.60 -5.48 -3.71
N VAL A 280 6.40 -5.11 -4.71
CA VAL A 280 7.39 -6.01 -5.33
C VAL A 280 8.45 -6.41 -4.31
N MET A 281 8.93 -5.46 -3.52
CA MET A 281 9.94 -5.73 -2.49
C MET A 281 9.39 -6.60 -1.36
N ASN A 282 8.21 -6.29 -0.83
CA ASN A 282 7.58 -7.04 0.26
C ASN A 282 7.32 -8.49 -0.15
N GLU A 283 6.62 -8.70 -1.27
CA GLU A 283 6.34 -10.06 -1.77
C GLU A 283 7.62 -10.80 -2.17
N GLY A 284 8.57 -10.09 -2.79
CA GLY A 284 9.87 -10.64 -3.14
C GLY A 284 10.70 -11.07 -1.93
N THR A 285 10.75 -10.26 -0.86
CA THR A 285 11.46 -10.59 0.38
C THR A 285 10.84 -11.81 1.04
N ALA A 286 9.51 -11.86 1.17
CA ALA A 286 8.83 -13.00 1.76
C ALA A 286 8.99 -14.28 0.94
N THR A 287 8.96 -14.16 -0.39
CA THR A 287 9.22 -15.27 -1.33
C THR A 287 10.69 -15.73 -1.27
N TYR A 288 11.63 -14.81 -1.13
CA TYR A 288 13.04 -15.16 -1.00
C TYR A 288 13.31 -15.89 0.32
N VAL A 289 12.80 -15.33 1.43
CA VAL A 289 12.96 -15.90 2.78
C VAL A 289 12.32 -17.27 2.88
N HIS A 290 11.08 -17.45 2.40
CA HIS A 290 10.43 -18.76 2.47
C HIS A 290 11.18 -19.81 1.67
N TYR A 291 11.81 -19.41 0.57
CA TYR A 291 12.45 -20.34 -0.34
C TYR A 291 13.75 -20.83 0.29
N ARG A 292 14.50 -19.91 0.91
CA ARG A 292 15.70 -20.20 1.68
C ARG A 292 15.40 -21.06 2.91
N ILE A 293 14.37 -20.72 3.69
CA ILE A 293 14.00 -21.49 4.89
C ILE A 293 13.55 -22.89 4.50
N MET A 294 12.62 -23.04 3.55
CA MET A 294 12.12 -24.37 3.15
C MET A 294 13.21 -25.25 2.55
N THR A 295 14.07 -24.68 1.69
CA THR A 295 15.24 -25.41 1.16
C THR A 295 16.17 -25.84 2.29
N ARG A 296 16.40 -24.95 3.27
CA ARG A 296 17.29 -25.25 4.39
C ARG A 296 16.72 -26.30 5.34
N LEU A 297 15.42 -26.28 5.60
CA LEU A 297 14.73 -27.33 6.37
C LEU A 297 14.90 -28.69 5.70
N HIS A 298 14.77 -28.75 4.36
CA HIS A 298 14.99 -29.98 3.59
C HIS A 298 16.45 -30.44 3.67
N GLU A 299 17.42 -29.53 3.46
CA GLU A 299 18.84 -29.86 3.52
C GLU A 299 19.30 -30.42 4.87
N LEU A 300 18.66 -29.98 5.95
CA LEU A 300 18.90 -30.42 7.33
C LEU A 300 18.11 -31.68 7.69
N GLY A 301 17.18 -32.14 6.85
CA GLY A 301 16.32 -33.30 7.10
C GLY A 301 15.10 -33.02 7.99
N GLY A 302 14.78 -31.75 8.25
CA GLY A 302 13.60 -31.35 9.02
C GLY A 302 12.29 -31.60 8.28
N ILE A 303 12.31 -31.54 6.94
CA ILE A 303 11.20 -31.94 6.06
C ILE A 303 11.71 -32.96 5.03
N GLY A 304 10.83 -33.85 4.56
CA GLY A 304 11.18 -34.89 3.60
C GLY A 304 11.03 -34.47 2.13
N ASP A 305 11.40 -35.36 1.21
CA ASP A 305 11.36 -35.10 -0.23
C ASP A 305 9.94 -34.84 -0.76
N GLY A 306 8.93 -35.56 -0.24
CA GLY A 306 7.53 -35.36 -0.61
C GLY A 306 7.02 -33.97 -0.21
N ASP A 307 7.35 -33.55 1.02
CA ASP A 307 7.03 -32.24 1.58
C ASP A 307 7.72 -31.14 0.75
N PHE A 308 8.97 -31.36 0.35
CA PHE A 308 9.70 -30.41 -0.48
C PHE A 308 9.10 -30.28 -1.89
N LEU A 309 8.62 -31.36 -2.50
CA LEU A 309 7.91 -31.31 -3.79
C LEU A 309 6.57 -30.57 -3.71
N GLU A 310 5.82 -30.77 -2.62
CA GLU A 310 4.59 -30.02 -2.36
C GLU A 310 4.89 -28.51 -2.24
N PHE A 311 5.92 -28.14 -1.47
CA PHE A 311 6.40 -26.77 -1.37
C PHE A 311 6.76 -26.19 -2.76
N LEU A 312 7.57 -26.90 -3.55
CA LEU A 312 8.00 -26.42 -4.88
C LEU A 312 6.82 -26.18 -5.81
N LYS A 313 5.80 -27.03 -5.76
CA LYS A 313 4.55 -26.85 -6.52
C LYS A 313 3.84 -25.56 -6.12
N SER A 314 3.65 -25.34 -4.81
CA SER A 314 3.01 -24.12 -4.30
C SER A 314 3.81 -22.86 -4.63
N HIS A 315 5.12 -22.87 -4.41
CA HIS A 315 6.02 -21.78 -4.75
C HIS A 315 5.95 -21.43 -6.25
N THR A 316 6.08 -22.44 -7.13
CA THR A 316 6.06 -22.25 -8.59
C THR A 316 4.75 -21.63 -9.08
N ASN A 317 3.62 -22.01 -8.47
CA ASN A 317 2.32 -21.42 -8.79
C ASN A 317 2.24 -19.93 -8.43
N VAL A 318 2.81 -19.54 -7.28
CA VAL A 318 2.80 -18.15 -6.80
C VAL A 318 3.72 -17.27 -7.64
N VAL A 319 4.92 -17.76 -8.00
CA VAL A 319 5.89 -17.01 -8.82
C VAL A 319 5.66 -17.16 -10.32
N PHE A 320 4.54 -17.74 -10.74
CA PHE A 320 4.21 -17.87 -12.14
C PHE A 320 4.01 -16.49 -12.79
N GLN A 321 4.76 -16.22 -13.85
CA GLN A 321 4.65 -15.02 -14.68
C GLN A 321 4.12 -15.41 -16.07
N PRO A 322 2.88 -15.03 -16.43
CA PRO A 322 2.38 -15.18 -17.80
C PRO A 322 3.27 -14.41 -18.78
N SER A 323 3.37 -14.90 -20.02
CA SER A 323 4.01 -14.18 -21.11
C SER A 323 3.14 -13.00 -21.57
N PHE A 324 3.73 -12.00 -22.23
CA PHE A 324 3.04 -10.77 -22.64
C PHE A 324 1.80 -10.99 -23.53
N ASN A 325 1.76 -12.12 -24.26
CA ASN A 325 0.69 -12.49 -25.18
C ASN A 325 -0.35 -13.44 -24.55
N ASP A 326 -0.21 -13.79 -23.27
CA ASP A 326 -1.21 -14.56 -22.54
C ASP A 326 -2.36 -13.63 -22.11
N PRO A 327 -3.64 -14.00 -22.32
CA PRO A 327 -4.78 -13.18 -21.90
C PRO A 327 -4.83 -12.88 -20.39
N ARG A 328 -4.11 -13.66 -19.57
CA ARG A 328 -4.01 -13.47 -18.11
C ARG A 328 -2.92 -12.47 -17.71
N PHE A 329 -2.12 -11.97 -18.67
CA PHE A 329 -1.09 -10.98 -18.39
C PHE A 329 -1.73 -9.63 -18.05
N SER A 330 -1.52 -9.18 -16.81
CA SER A 330 -1.99 -7.88 -16.33
C SER A 330 -0.84 -7.02 -15.78
N GLY A 331 0.37 -7.24 -16.31
CA GLY A 331 1.62 -6.68 -15.79
C GLY A 331 2.51 -7.74 -15.13
N PHE A 332 3.61 -7.27 -14.52
CA PHE A 332 4.53 -8.14 -13.79
C PHE A 332 3.92 -8.58 -12.46
N ASN A 333 3.91 -9.89 -12.23
CA ASN A 333 3.59 -10.49 -10.95
C ASN A 333 4.65 -10.05 -9.91
N PRO A 334 4.25 -9.34 -8.83
CA PRO A 334 5.18 -8.86 -7.81
C PRO A 334 6.03 -9.96 -7.17
N TYR A 335 5.44 -11.14 -6.93
CA TYR A 335 6.15 -12.30 -6.39
C TYR A 335 7.26 -12.77 -7.35
N ALA A 336 6.93 -12.87 -8.64
CA ALA A 336 7.86 -13.35 -9.67
C ALA A 336 9.01 -12.36 -9.89
N LEU A 337 8.69 -11.07 -10.09
CA LEU A 337 9.70 -10.04 -10.32
C LEU A 337 10.58 -9.82 -9.10
N GLY A 338 9.96 -9.69 -7.91
CA GLY A 338 10.67 -9.51 -6.65
C GLY A 338 11.63 -10.67 -6.42
N PHE A 339 11.12 -11.90 -6.35
CA PHE A 339 11.96 -13.08 -6.13
C PHE A 339 13.12 -13.20 -7.13
N ALA A 340 12.86 -13.00 -8.41
CA ALA A 340 13.89 -13.08 -9.44
C ALA A 340 14.97 -11.99 -9.26
N MET A 341 14.60 -10.78 -8.83
CA MET A 341 15.54 -9.72 -8.49
C MET A 341 16.40 -10.10 -7.27
N MET A 342 15.81 -10.63 -6.18
CA MET A 342 16.61 -11.04 -5.02
C MET A 342 17.57 -12.20 -5.33
N GLN A 343 17.14 -13.18 -6.13
CA GLN A 343 18.00 -14.27 -6.60
C GLN A 343 19.15 -13.74 -7.48
N ASP A 344 18.86 -12.78 -8.36
CA ASP A 344 19.87 -12.20 -9.23
C ASP A 344 20.87 -11.33 -8.45
N ILE A 345 20.41 -10.58 -7.44
CA ILE A 345 21.28 -9.85 -6.52
C ILE A 345 22.19 -10.81 -5.75
N GLU A 346 21.68 -11.91 -5.20
CA GLU A 346 22.51 -12.93 -4.56
C GLU A 346 23.57 -13.49 -5.52
N ARG A 347 23.20 -13.75 -6.77
CA ARG A 347 24.14 -14.18 -7.82
C ARG A 347 25.20 -13.12 -8.10
N ILE A 348 24.83 -11.85 -8.23
CA ILE A 348 25.76 -10.73 -8.45
C ILE A 348 26.76 -10.61 -7.30
N VAL A 349 26.28 -10.75 -6.06
CA VAL A 349 27.13 -10.64 -4.86
C VAL A 349 28.09 -11.82 -4.74
N THR A 350 27.65 -13.04 -5.05
CA THR A 350 28.43 -14.27 -4.80
C THR A 350 29.25 -14.73 -6.01
N LYS A 351 28.73 -14.58 -7.22
CA LYS A 351 29.28 -15.09 -8.48
C LYS A 351 29.07 -14.07 -9.63
N PRO A 352 29.64 -12.86 -9.53
CA PRO A 352 29.48 -11.84 -10.56
C PRO A 352 30.17 -12.22 -11.87
N LYS A 353 29.55 -11.82 -12.98
CA LYS A 353 30.16 -11.75 -14.31
C LYS A 353 30.69 -10.34 -14.57
N ASP A 354 31.47 -10.15 -15.64
CA ASP A 354 32.05 -8.84 -15.98
C ASP A 354 30.99 -7.76 -16.21
N GLU A 355 29.86 -8.12 -16.81
CA GLU A 355 28.71 -7.22 -16.97
C GLU A 355 28.14 -6.75 -15.62
N ASP A 356 28.05 -7.66 -14.64
CA ASP A 356 27.55 -7.32 -13.30
C ASP A 356 28.51 -6.36 -12.59
N ARG A 357 29.83 -6.54 -12.77
CA ARG A 357 30.84 -5.63 -12.22
C ARG A 357 30.77 -4.23 -12.82
N HIS A 358 30.35 -4.11 -14.08
CA HIS A 358 30.15 -2.82 -14.72
C HIS A 358 28.88 -2.11 -14.24
N TRP A 359 27.79 -2.85 -14.07
CA TRP A 359 26.50 -2.29 -13.67
C TRP A 359 26.35 -2.07 -12.17
N PHE A 360 26.99 -2.91 -11.36
CA PHE A 360 26.84 -2.95 -9.91
C PHE A 360 28.20 -3.01 -9.18
N PRO A 361 29.08 -2.01 -9.39
CA PRO A 361 30.44 -2.03 -8.83
C PRO A 361 30.47 -2.13 -7.30
N ASP A 362 29.43 -1.60 -6.63
CA ASP A 362 29.38 -1.54 -5.16
C ASP A 362 29.02 -2.87 -4.49
N ILE A 363 28.31 -3.77 -5.20
CA ILE A 363 27.83 -5.04 -4.63
C ILE A 363 28.44 -6.28 -5.33
N ALA A 364 28.95 -6.15 -6.55
CA ALA A 364 29.42 -7.29 -7.33
C ALA A 364 30.68 -7.93 -6.72
N GLY A 365 30.51 -9.14 -6.15
CA GLY A 365 31.61 -9.92 -5.58
C GLY A 365 31.99 -9.55 -4.14
N THR A 366 31.14 -8.84 -3.40
CA THR A 366 31.35 -8.57 -1.96
C THR A 366 31.21 -9.82 -1.09
N GLY A 367 30.54 -10.86 -1.59
CA GLY A 367 30.44 -12.19 -0.97
C GLY A 367 29.28 -12.38 0.01
N ASP A 368 28.89 -11.36 0.79
CA ASP A 368 27.78 -11.45 1.75
C ASP A 368 26.45 -10.99 1.13
N ALA A 369 25.74 -11.93 0.49
CA ALA A 369 24.46 -11.66 -0.15
C ALA A 369 23.38 -11.21 0.84
N MET A 370 23.36 -11.76 2.06
CA MET A 370 22.33 -11.42 3.04
C MET A 370 22.53 -10.03 3.63
N ALA A 371 23.78 -9.58 3.83
CA ALA A 371 24.03 -8.19 4.24
C ALA A 371 23.53 -7.20 3.18
N VAL A 372 23.81 -7.45 1.90
CA VAL A 372 23.31 -6.62 0.80
C VAL A 372 21.78 -6.64 0.77
N LEU A 373 21.15 -7.82 0.76
CA LEU A 373 19.70 -7.92 0.69
C LEU A 373 18.99 -7.22 1.87
N ARG A 374 19.48 -7.37 3.11
CA ARG A 374 18.93 -6.67 4.28
C ARG A 374 19.05 -5.15 4.17
N ASP A 375 20.16 -4.65 3.65
CA ASP A 375 20.32 -3.21 3.37
C ASP A 375 19.30 -2.73 2.33
N LEU A 376 19.12 -3.50 1.24
CA LEU A 376 18.14 -3.17 0.21
C LEU A 376 16.71 -3.16 0.78
N TRP A 377 16.34 -4.20 1.53
CA TRP A 377 15.02 -4.30 2.16
C TRP A 377 14.73 -3.16 3.14
N ALA A 378 15.76 -2.67 3.84
CA ALA A 378 15.61 -1.59 4.80
C ALA A 378 15.47 -0.21 4.13
N ASN A 379 16.15 0.03 3.01
CA ASN A 379 16.43 1.40 2.53
C ASN A 379 15.78 1.78 1.19
N TYR A 380 15.11 0.85 0.51
CA TYR A 380 14.53 1.11 -0.81
C TYR A 380 13.02 0.84 -0.86
N ARG A 381 12.39 1.44 -1.86
CA ARG A 381 11.00 1.19 -2.31
C ARG A 381 11.01 0.63 -3.73
N ASP A 382 9.89 0.09 -4.21
CA ASP A 382 9.82 -0.65 -5.49
C ASP A 382 10.44 0.11 -6.66
N GLU A 383 10.04 1.38 -6.87
CA GLU A 383 10.56 2.23 -7.94
C GLU A 383 12.10 2.36 -7.88
N SER A 384 12.63 2.71 -6.71
CA SER A 384 14.08 2.87 -6.49
C SER A 384 14.84 1.55 -6.57
N PHE A 385 14.23 0.44 -6.15
CA PHE A 385 14.83 -0.88 -6.18
C PHE A 385 14.96 -1.38 -7.61
N ILE A 386 13.91 -1.23 -8.41
CA ILE A 386 13.92 -1.56 -9.84
C ILE A 386 14.88 -0.63 -10.59
N SER A 387 14.80 0.68 -10.34
CA SER A 387 15.62 1.65 -11.06
C SER A 387 17.12 1.49 -10.80
N GLN A 388 17.51 0.95 -9.65
CA GLN A 388 18.91 0.77 -9.28
C GLN A 388 19.41 -0.67 -9.51
N PHE A 389 18.64 -1.70 -9.15
CA PHE A 389 19.13 -3.09 -9.05
C PHE A 389 18.62 -4.06 -10.12
N LEU A 390 17.71 -3.64 -11.01
CA LEU A 390 17.30 -4.51 -12.12
C LEU A 390 18.46 -4.67 -13.12
N SER A 391 18.98 -5.89 -13.25
CA SER A 391 20.14 -6.19 -14.08
C SER A 391 19.80 -6.47 -15.54
N PRO A 392 20.75 -6.22 -16.46
CA PRO A 392 20.67 -6.69 -17.84
C PRO A 392 20.46 -8.20 -17.96
N HIS A 393 21.09 -9.00 -17.09
CA HIS A 393 20.94 -10.45 -17.07
C HIS A 393 19.48 -10.85 -16.85
N LEU A 394 18.84 -10.25 -15.85
CA LEU A 394 17.46 -10.53 -15.51
C LEU A 394 16.49 -10.01 -16.59
N MET A 395 16.74 -8.81 -17.15
CA MET A 395 15.95 -8.30 -18.27
C MET A 395 15.94 -9.25 -19.47
N ARG A 396 17.08 -9.88 -19.78
CA ARG A 396 17.16 -10.91 -20.83
C ARG A 396 16.45 -12.19 -20.44
N GLN A 397 16.64 -12.66 -19.20
CA GLN A 397 16.00 -13.88 -18.70
C GLN A 397 14.47 -13.77 -18.73
N MET A 398 13.92 -12.62 -18.33
CA MET A 398 12.48 -12.33 -18.34
C MET A 398 11.98 -11.82 -19.70
N ARG A 399 12.85 -11.70 -20.70
CA ARG A 399 12.54 -11.22 -22.07
C ARG A 399 11.81 -9.88 -22.08
N MET A 400 12.27 -8.93 -21.27
CA MET A 400 11.62 -7.63 -21.13
C MET A 400 11.78 -6.79 -22.40
N PHE A 401 10.75 -6.00 -22.71
CA PHE A 401 10.73 -4.97 -23.76
C PHE A 401 9.73 -3.89 -23.39
N HIS A 402 9.88 -2.70 -23.97
CA HIS A 402 9.00 -1.56 -23.75
C HIS A 402 8.17 -1.30 -25.00
N LEU A 403 6.85 -1.34 -24.85
CA LEU A 403 5.89 -0.94 -25.88
C LEU A 403 5.51 0.52 -25.67
N THR A 404 5.35 1.24 -26.78
CA THR A 404 4.76 2.59 -26.80
C THR A 404 3.57 2.55 -27.73
N ASP A 405 2.44 3.02 -27.21
CA ASP A 405 1.18 3.20 -27.93
C ASP A 405 0.99 4.70 -28.08
N ASP A 406 1.45 5.24 -29.21
CA ASP A 406 1.34 6.65 -29.54
C ASP A 406 0.10 6.84 -30.42
N PRO A 407 -0.91 7.62 -30.01
CA PRO A 407 -2.10 7.86 -30.82
C PRO A 407 -1.81 8.47 -32.19
N GLU A 408 -0.64 9.11 -32.37
CA GLU A 408 -0.20 9.64 -33.67
C GLU A 408 0.42 8.57 -34.58
N GLU A 409 0.81 7.41 -34.05
CA GLU A 409 1.36 6.28 -34.82
C GLU A 409 0.24 5.29 -35.23
N GLU A 410 -0.35 5.49 -36.43
CA GLU A 410 -1.46 4.65 -36.93
C GLU A 410 -1.03 3.24 -37.44
N GLU A 411 0.26 3.03 -37.73
CA GLU A 411 0.76 1.78 -38.34
C GLU A 411 0.90 0.59 -37.36
N GLY A 412 0.58 0.79 -36.08
CA GLY A 412 0.58 -0.23 -35.04
C GLY A 412 1.39 0.15 -33.80
N LEU A 413 1.60 -0.83 -32.90
CA LEU A 413 2.34 -0.60 -31.66
C LEU A 413 3.85 -0.62 -31.88
N ARG A 414 4.55 0.35 -31.31
CA ARG A 414 6.00 0.47 -31.43
C ARG A 414 6.73 -0.19 -30.27
N VAL A 415 7.67 -1.09 -30.60
CA VAL A 415 8.64 -1.60 -29.62
C VAL A 415 9.77 -0.58 -29.45
N ALA A 416 9.68 0.18 -28.37
CA ALA A 416 10.53 1.34 -28.13
C ALA A 416 11.90 0.97 -27.53
N ALA A 417 11.99 -0.15 -26.82
CA ALA A 417 13.27 -0.71 -26.35
C ALA A 417 13.14 -2.23 -26.15
N ILE A 418 14.26 -2.92 -26.35
CA ILE A 418 14.41 -4.36 -26.10
C ILE A 418 15.56 -4.60 -25.13
N HIS A 419 15.73 -5.83 -24.65
CA HIS A 419 16.76 -6.22 -23.70
C HIS A 419 18.16 -6.30 -24.35
N ASP A 420 18.63 -5.19 -24.93
CA ASP A 420 19.96 -4.97 -25.48
C ASP A 420 20.70 -3.81 -24.78
N GLU A 421 21.98 -3.59 -25.13
CA GLU A 421 22.84 -2.59 -24.47
C GLU A 421 22.25 -1.18 -24.46
N ARG A 422 21.53 -0.80 -25.52
CA ARG A 422 20.90 0.53 -25.65
C ARG A 422 19.58 0.60 -24.89
N GLY A 423 18.85 -0.51 -24.84
CA GLY A 423 17.51 -0.61 -24.27
C GLY A 423 17.48 -0.87 -22.76
N TYR A 424 18.51 -1.47 -22.14
CA TYR A 424 18.50 -1.81 -20.71
C TYR A 424 18.14 -0.63 -19.81
N ARG A 425 18.79 0.53 -20.01
CA ARG A 425 18.52 1.73 -19.20
C ARG A 425 17.10 2.24 -19.42
N ARG A 426 16.56 2.14 -20.64
CA ARG A 426 15.20 2.56 -20.97
C ARG A 426 14.17 1.62 -20.34
N ILE A 427 14.31 0.31 -20.52
CA ILE A 427 13.43 -0.70 -19.89
C ILE A 427 13.40 -0.52 -18.38
N ARG A 428 14.56 -0.38 -17.75
CA ARG A 428 14.67 -0.17 -16.31
C ARG A 428 13.91 1.07 -15.83
N ARG A 429 14.09 2.19 -16.54
CA ARG A 429 13.42 3.46 -16.21
C ARG A 429 11.90 3.37 -16.39
N GLU A 430 11.44 2.81 -17.51
CA GLU A 430 10.00 2.72 -17.76
C GLU A 430 9.32 1.71 -16.83
N LEU A 431 9.99 0.59 -16.49
CA LEU A 431 9.46 -0.33 -15.49
C LEU A 431 9.40 0.31 -14.10
N ALA A 432 10.47 0.99 -13.66
CA ALA A 432 10.48 1.68 -12.37
C ALA A 432 9.34 2.71 -12.24
N ARG A 433 9.05 3.46 -13.32
CA ARG A 433 7.93 4.42 -13.36
C ARG A 433 6.56 3.78 -13.15
N GLN A 434 6.35 2.53 -13.55
CA GLN A 434 5.09 1.81 -13.30
C GLN A 434 4.85 1.54 -11.81
N TYR A 435 5.86 1.68 -10.96
CA TYR A 435 5.79 1.53 -9.50
C TYR A 435 5.94 2.87 -8.76
N ASP A 436 5.98 3.99 -9.48
CA ASP A 436 6.00 5.31 -8.86
C ASP A 436 4.58 5.73 -8.50
N VAL A 437 4.31 5.96 -7.22
CA VAL A 437 2.99 6.42 -6.75
C VAL A 437 2.62 7.79 -7.31
N GLY A 438 3.60 8.65 -7.60
CA GLY A 438 3.35 9.92 -8.29
C GLY A 438 2.87 9.75 -9.73
N TRP A 439 3.08 8.56 -10.30
CA TRP A 439 2.66 8.19 -11.65
C TRP A 439 1.33 7.42 -11.67
N ILE A 440 1.16 6.52 -10.70
CA ILE A 440 -0.03 5.67 -10.60
C ILE A 440 -1.24 6.47 -10.14
N ASP A 441 -1.07 7.28 -9.10
CA ASP A 441 -2.17 8.02 -8.49
C ASP A 441 -2.27 9.42 -9.12
N PRO A 442 -3.47 9.84 -9.57
CA PRO A 442 -3.67 11.20 -10.06
C PRO A 442 -3.26 12.23 -9.00
N HIS A 443 -2.35 13.12 -9.37
CA HIS A 443 -1.93 14.22 -8.51
C HIS A 443 -3.04 15.28 -8.51
N ILE A 444 -3.78 15.34 -7.39
CA ILE A 444 -4.93 16.21 -7.18
C ILE A 444 -4.69 17.03 -5.92
N GLU A 445 -4.83 18.34 -6.04
CA GLU A 445 -4.57 19.32 -4.98
C GLU A 445 -5.71 20.30 -4.84
N ILE A 446 -6.02 20.70 -3.62
CA ILE A 446 -6.84 21.87 -3.36
C ILE A 446 -5.93 23.10 -3.49
N VAL A 447 -6.28 24.01 -4.39
CA VAL A 447 -5.44 25.18 -4.71
C VAL A 447 -6.03 26.49 -4.23
N ASP A 448 -7.36 26.56 -4.07
CA ASP A 448 -8.05 27.75 -3.60
C ASP A 448 -9.42 27.44 -2.99
N VAL A 449 -9.90 28.34 -2.15
CA VAL A 449 -11.28 28.37 -1.64
C VAL A 449 -11.80 29.79 -1.76
N ASP A 450 -12.94 29.98 -2.42
CA ASP A 450 -13.58 31.30 -2.48
C ASP A 450 -14.22 31.68 -1.14
N LEU A 451 -13.41 32.16 -0.21
CA LEU A 451 -13.86 32.57 1.12
C LEU A 451 -14.67 33.89 1.10
N ALA A 452 -14.66 34.65 0.00
CA ALA A 452 -15.31 35.96 -0.11
C ALA A 452 -16.71 35.88 -0.76
N GLY A 453 -16.93 34.90 -1.64
CA GLY A 453 -18.16 34.70 -2.39
C GLY A 453 -18.91 33.44 -1.99
N ASP A 454 -18.97 32.48 -2.92
CA ASP A 454 -19.86 31.31 -2.85
C ASP A 454 -19.27 30.10 -2.10
N ARG A 455 -18.04 30.24 -1.56
CA ARG A 455 -17.29 29.17 -0.87
C ARG A 455 -16.98 27.99 -1.78
N ARG A 456 -16.89 28.21 -3.10
CA ARG A 456 -16.48 27.17 -4.04
C ARG A 456 -15.05 26.72 -3.77
N LEU A 457 -14.87 25.39 -3.80
CA LEU A 457 -13.57 24.75 -3.69
C LEU A 457 -12.94 24.64 -5.08
N LEU A 458 -11.71 25.13 -5.24
CA LEU A 458 -10.94 24.93 -6.47
C LEU A 458 -9.93 23.80 -6.25
N VAL A 459 -10.10 22.76 -7.05
CA VAL A 459 -9.25 21.57 -7.06
C VAL A 459 -8.55 21.51 -8.41
N LYS A 460 -7.30 21.11 -8.40
CA LYS A 460 -6.44 21.04 -9.58
C LYS A 460 -5.91 19.61 -9.73
N HIS A 461 -6.01 19.06 -10.92
CA HIS A 461 -5.30 17.86 -11.33
C HIS A 461 -4.19 18.24 -12.30
N SER A 462 -2.94 17.84 -12.03
CA SER A 462 -1.84 18.00 -12.97
C SER A 462 -1.79 16.80 -13.91
N VAL A 463 -2.11 17.02 -15.19
CA VAL A 463 -2.13 15.98 -16.22
C VAL A 463 -0.70 15.61 -16.60
N LEU A 464 -0.34 14.35 -16.34
CA LEU A 464 0.93 13.77 -16.74
C LEU A 464 0.75 12.95 -18.02
N ASN A 465 1.61 13.17 -19.02
CA ASN A 465 1.62 12.43 -20.28
C ASN A 465 0.29 12.36 -21.05
N GLY A 466 -0.57 13.37 -20.92
CA GLY A 466 -1.87 13.37 -21.57
C GLY A 466 -2.88 12.38 -21.00
N GLY A 467 -2.59 11.78 -19.83
CA GLY A 467 -3.52 10.92 -19.10
C GLY A 467 -4.58 11.76 -18.39
N PHE A 468 -5.74 11.94 -19.02
CA PHE A 468 -6.90 12.59 -18.41
C PHE A 468 -7.61 11.66 -17.43
N LEU A 469 -8.36 12.26 -16.50
CA LEU A 469 -9.29 11.49 -15.66
C LEU A 469 -10.43 10.91 -16.51
N GLU A 470 -10.89 9.71 -16.17
CA GLU A 470 -12.07 9.11 -16.79
C GLU A 470 -13.33 9.86 -16.33
N ASP A 471 -14.16 10.28 -17.28
CA ASP A 471 -15.23 11.26 -17.03
C ASP A 471 -16.30 10.76 -16.02
N ILE A 472 -16.65 9.47 -16.03
CA ILE A 472 -17.69 8.92 -15.16
C ILE A 472 -17.17 8.80 -13.73
N ASP A 473 -15.97 8.25 -13.56
CA ASP A 473 -15.35 8.07 -12.26
C ASP A 473 -14.95 9.42 -11.64
N ALA A 474 -14.43 10.36 -12.43
CA ALA A 474 -14.16 11.73 -12.01
C ALA A 474 -15.41 12.40 -11.44
N LYS A 475 -16.54 12.34 -12.16
CA LYS A 475 -17.82 12.91 -11.70
C LYS A 475 -18.30 12.27 -10.40
N ARG A 476 -18.18 10.95 -10.25
CA ARG A 476 -18.61 10.22 -9.05
C ARG A 476 -17.76 10.61 -7.82
N VAL A 477 -16.44 10.63 -7.95
CA VAL A 477 -15.54 11.00 -6.86
C VAL A 477 -15.71 12.49 -6.50
N LEU A 478 -15.80 13.36 -7.50
CA LEU A 478 -16.01 14.79 -7.29
C LEU A 478 -17.34 15.08 -6.60
N GLN A 479 -18.38 14.29 -6.87
CA GLN A 479 -19.65 14.40 -6.17
C GLN A 479 -19.52 14.12 -4.67
N HIS A 480 -18.74 13.11 -4.27
CA HIS A 480 -18.47 12.83 -2.86
C HIS A 480 -17.69 13.97 -2.19
N LEU A 481 -16.73 14.57 -2.91
CA LEU A 481 -16.00 15.74 -2.43
C LEU A 481 -16.93 16.95 -2.22
N ALA A 482 -17.81 17.24 -3.18
CA ALA A 482 -18.79 18.32 -3.06
C ALA A 482 -19.76 18.09 -1.90
N ASP A 483 -20.21 16.86 -1.67
CA ASP A 483 -21.10 16.53 -0.56
C ASP A 483 -20.44 16.75 0.81
N LEU A 484 -19.16 16.35 0.96
CA LEU A 484 -18.40 16.59 2.19
C LEU A 484 -18.09 18.08 2.40
N TRP A 485 -17.77 18.81 1.33
CA TRP A 485 -17.52 20.25 1.37
C TRP A 485 -18.79 21.07 1.62
N SER A 486 -19.95 20.56 1.16
CA SER A 486 -21.28 21.19 1.20
C SER A 486 -21.47 22.45 0.35
N TYR A 487 -20.51 22.76 -0.51
CA TYR A 487 -20.56 23.83 -1.52
C TYR A 487 -20.00 23.30 -2.85
N ASP A 488 -20.09 24.10 -3.90
CA ASP A 488 -19.62 23.71 -5.23
C ASP A 488 -18.12 23.40 -5.25
N VAL A 489 -17.74 22.46 -6.10
CA VAL A 489 -16.34 22.08 -6.32
C VAL A 489 -16.05 22.13 -7.82
N LEU A 490 -15.05 22.93 -8.20
CA LEU A 490 -14.50 22.91 -9.55
C LEU A 490 -13.18 22.16 -9.53
N LEU A 491 -13.09 21.11 -10.33
CA LEU A 491 -11.84 20.42 -10.67
C LEU A 491 -11.34 20.89 -12.03
N GLN A 492 -10.11 21.41 -12.08
CA GLN A 492 -9.42 21.79 -13.31
C GLN A 492 -8.30 20.80 -13.61
N GLU A 493 -8.35 20.16 -14.78
CA GLU A 493 -7.23 19.40 -15.31
C GLU A 493 -6.30 20.36 -16.06
N VAL A 494 -5.05 20.47 -15.62
CA VAL A 494 -4.07 21.38 -16.22
C VAL A 494 -2.90 20.64 -16.84
N ASP A 495 -2.28 21.23 -17.85
CA ASP A 495 -1.02 20.75 -18.40
C ASP A 495 0.20 21.25 -17.59
N GLY A 496 1.40 20.87 -18.03
CA GLY A 496 2.67 21.31 -17.44
C GLY A 496 2.97 22.81 -17.58
N THR A 497 2.23 23.54 -18.44
CA THR A 497 2.33 25.00 -18.57
C THR A 497 1.34 25.74 -17.67
N GLY A 498 0.41 25.01 -17.04
CA GLY A 498 -0.67 25.55 -16.23
C GLY A 498 -1.91 25.93 -17.03
N ALA A 499 -1.98 25.59 -18.32
CA ALA A 499 -3.18 25.79 -19.13
C ALA A 499 -4.26 24.79 -18.73
N VAL A 500 -5.49 25.28 -18.55
CA VAL A 500 -6.66 24.44 -18.24
C VAL A 500 -7.08 23.69 -19.50
N LEU A 501 -7.06 22.36 -19.43
CA LEU A 501 -7.43 21.47 -20.52
C LEU A 501 -8.89 21.02 -20.41
N ARG A 502 -9.34 20.69 -19.19
CA ARG A 502 -10.71 20.26 -18.88
C ARG A 502 -11.17 20.80 -17.54
N GLU A 503 -12.48 20.96 -17.41
CA GLU A 503 -13.12 21.38 -16.17
C GLU A 503 -14.28 20.45 -15.82
N HIS A 504 -14.36 20.08 -14.55
CA HIS A 504 -15.46 19.29 -13.99
C HIS A 504 -16.06 20.06 -12.83
N LEU A 505 -17.36 20.34 -12.92
CA LEU A 505 -18.11 21.02 -11.87
C LEU A 505 -19.03 20.02 -11.17
N ALA A 506 -18.93 19.95 -9.84
CA ALA A 506 -19.86 19.20 -9.01
C ALA A 506 -20.58 20.14 -8.04
N HIS A 507 -21.88 19.93 -7.91
CA HIS A 507 -22.72 20.62 -6.95
C HIS A 507 -23.03 19.68 -5.79
N PRO A 508 -23.04 20.14 -4.53
CA PRO A 508 -23.40 19.30 -3.41
C PRO A 508 -24.82 18.79 -3.62
N ARG A 509 -25.04 17.48 -3.46
CA ARG A 509 -26.39 16.93 -3.46
C ARG A 509 -27.15 17.60 -2.32
N LEU A 510 -28.31 18.18 -2.62
CA LEU A 510 -29.29 18.63 -1.62
C LEU A 510 -29.81 17.39 -0.88
N SER A 511 -29.01 16.90 0.05
CA SER A 511 -29.34 15.84 0.98
C SER A 511 -29.59 16.50 2.32
N SER A 512 -30.62 16.02 3.01
CA SER A 512 -31.08 16.31 4.36
C SER A 512 -30.03 16.13 5.48
N LEU A 513 -28.77 16.55 5.28
CA LEU A 513 -27.77 16.70 6.36
C LEU A 513 -28.21 17.72 7.43
N ALA A 514 -29.27 18.48 7.12
CA ALA A 514 -30.02 19.36 8.00
C ALA A 514 -31.28 18.72 8.65
N ALA A 515 -31.45 17.39 8.58
CA ALA A 515 -32.38 16.66 9.46
C ALA A 515 -31.62 16.08 10.66
#